data_AF-A0A6B2QWK8-F1
#
_entry.id   AF-A0A6B2QWK8-F1
#
_cell.length_a   1.000
_cell.length_b   1.000
_cell.length_c   1.000
_cell.angle_alpha   90.00
_cell.angle_beta   90.00
_cell.angle_gamma   90.00
#
_symmetry.space_group_name_H-M   'P 1'
#
loop_
_entity.id
_entity.type
_entity.pdbx_description
1 polymer ?
#
loop_
_entity_poly.entity_id
_entity_poly.type
_entity_poly.pdbx_seq_one_letter_code
_entity_poly.pdbx_strand_id
1 'polypeptide(L)'
;MKVWFIATAVFFLVGCQGSPAYYHRDVQRHVVVLDKREISVLPLGKDQWEAYGGKQGGSDAAALEKQKARQIKAIETVSGCAVTSSIYPEEEKKGKLLMRATVDCNKKPGS
;
A
#
# COMPACT_ATOMS: atom_id res chain seq x y z
N MET A 1 -11.31 -50.34 23.86
CA MET A 1 -11.61 -49.72 22.54
C MET A 1 -10.98 -48.35 22.54
N LYS A 2 -9.99 -48.11 21.68
CA LYS A 2 -9.09 -46.95 21.73
C LYS A 2 -9.59 -45.94 20.68
N VAL A 3 -10.32 -44.93 21.13
CA VAL A 3 -10.91 -43.90 20.26
C VAL A 3 -9.79 -42.97 19.80
N TRP A 4 -9.50 -43.04 18.51
CA TRP A 4 -8.57 -42.18 17.80
C TRP A 4 -9.18 -40.77 17.72
N PHE A 5 -8.60 -39.82 18.46
CA PHE A 5 -8.93 -38.40 18.31
C PHE A 5 -8.39 -37.93 16.95
N ILE A 6 -9.29 -37.84 15.97
CA ILE A 6 -9.02 -37.23 14.66
C ILE A 6 -8.73 -35.75 14.90
N ALA A 7 -7.49 -35.37 14.59
CA ALA A 7 -6.99 -34.01 14.58
C ALA A 7 -7.72 -33.19 13.51
N THR A 8 -8.70 -32.38 13.91
CA THR A 8 -9.26 -31.34 13.05
C THR A 8 -8.52 -30.04 13.34
N ALA A 9 -7.30 -29.94 12.82
CA ALA A 9 -6.59 -28.67 12.71
C ALA A 9 -7.30 -27.82 11.64
N VAL A 10 -8.35 -27.11 12.05
CA VAL A 10 -8.95 -26.05 11.25
C VAL A 10 -7.92 -24.91 11.21
N PHE A 11 -7.06 -24.93 10.20
CA PHE A 11 -6.24 -23.79 9.81
C PHE A 11 -7.19 -22.69 9.31
N PHE A 12 -7.62 -21.85 10.25
CA PHE A 12 -8.21 -20.56 9.94
C PHE A 12 -7.16 -19.71 9.20
N LEU A 13 -7.21 -19.75 7.87
CA LEU A 13 -6.48 -18.86 6.95
C LEU A 13 -7.04 -17.43 7.04
N VAL A 14 -7.07 -16.86 8.24
CA VAL A 14 -7.42 -15.44 8.43
C VAL A 14 -6.12 -14.64 8.36
N GLY A 15 -6.01 -13.81 7.31
CA GLY A 15 -5.16 -12.61 7.35
C GLY A 15 -3.83 -12.66 6.60
N CYS A 16 -3.82 -12.97 5.30
CA CYS A 16 -2.70 -12.59 4.42
C CYS A 16 -2.80 -11.16 3.86
N GLN A 17 -3.85 -10.39 4.22
CA GLN A 17 -4.14 -9.06 3.66
C GLN A 17 -3.10 -7.98 4.01
N GLY A 18 -2.16 -8.25 4.91
CA GLY A 18 -1.08 -7.32 5.30
C GLY A 18 0.31 -7.67 4.78
N SER A 19 0.47 -8.73 3.98
CA SER A 19 1.80 -9.17 3.52
C SER A 19 2.24 -8.42 2.25
N PRO A 20 3.55 -8.15 2.05
CA PRO A 20 4.05 -7.60 0.79
C PRO A 20 3.62 -8.43 -0.43
N ALA A 21 3.53 -9.76 -0.26
CA ALA A 21 3.06 -10.66 -1.30
C ALA A 21 1.59 -10.42 -1.69
N TYR A 22 0.73 -10.03 -0.75
CA TYR A 22 -0.65 -9.64 -1.05
C TYR A 22 -0.71 -8.38 -1.88
N TYR A 23 0.04 -7.34 -1.47
CA TYR A 23 0.05 -6.06 -2.16
C TYR A 23 0.65 -6.13 -3.58
N HIS A 24 1.56 -7.06 -3.89
CA HIS A 24 2.17 -7.16 -5.22
C HIS A 24 1.57 -8.27 -6.10
N ARG A 25 0.64 -9.09 -5.60
CA ARG A 25 -0.03 -10.16 -6.37
C ARG A 25 -1.52 -9.91 -6.63
N ASP A 26 -2.09 -8.88 -6.01
CA ASP A 26 -3.46 -8.46 -6.28
C ASP A 26 -3.56 -7.84 -7.70
N VAL A 27 -4.34 -8.49 -8.57
CA VAL A 27 -4.51 -8.10 -9.98
C VAL A 27 -5.18 -6.74 -10.17
N GLN A 28 -5.87 -6.24 -9.15
CA GLN A 28 -6.49 -4.91 -9.19
C GLN A 28 -5.47 -3.80 -8.91
N ARG A 29 -4.27 -4.15 -8.43
CA ARG A 29 -3.24 -3.19 -8.11
C ARG A 29 -2.33 -2.93 -9.30
N HIS A 30 -2.02 -1.65 -9.48
CA HIS A 30 -1.06 -1.18 -10.46
C HIS A 30 0.30 -1.02 -9.79
N VAL A 31 1.29 -1.80 -10.23
CA VAL A 31 2.66 -1.68 -9.72
C VAL A 31 3.41 -0.63 -10.53
N VAL A 32 3.90 0.40 -9.84
CA VAL A 32 4.79 1.43 -10.40
C VAL A 32 6.17 1.25 -9.80
N VAL A 33 7.21 1.36 -10.65
CA VAL A 33 8.61 1.32 -10.20
C VAL A 33 9.18 2.73 -10.20
N LEU A 34 9.46 3.27 -9.01
CA LEU A 34 10.10 4.58 -8.82
C LEU A 34 11.41 4.40 -8.06
N ASP A 35 12.52 4.93 -8.59
CA ASP A 35 13.85 4.80 -7.98
C ASP A 35 14.27 3.35 -7.66
N LYS A 36 13.93 2.41 -8.55
CA LYS A 36 14.14 0.96 -8.37
C LYS A 36 13.35 0.38 -7.18
N ARG A 37 12.28 1.04 -6.74
CA ARG A 37 11.37 0.56 -5.70
C ARG A 37 9.98 0.37 -6.27
N GLU A 38 9.41 -0.78 -5.99
CA GLU A 38 8.04 -1.10 -6.35
C GLU A 38 7.07 -0.46 -5.36
N ILE A 39 5.99 0.10 -5.92
CA ILE A 39 4.90 0.69 -5.19
C ILE A 39 3.62 0.18 -5.83
N SER A 40 2.79 -0.47 -5.03
CA SER A 40 1.54 -1.04 -5.48
C SER A 40 0.39 -0.09 -5.20
N VAL A 41 -0.35 0.30 -6.24
CA VAL A 41 -1.39 1.32 -6.17
C VAL A 41 -2.76 0.70 -6.41
N LEU A 42 -3.75 1.02 -5.58
CA LEU A 42 -5.13 0.51 -5.68
C LEU A 42 -6.14 1.66 -5.62
N PRO A 43 -7.10 1.77 -6.56
CA PRO A 43 -8.25 2.65 -6.38
C PRO A 43 -9.20 2.09 -5.30
N LEU A 44 -9.58 2.91 -4.32
CA LEU A 44 -10.50 2.53 -3.24
C LEU A 44 -11.95 2.99 -3.49
N GLY A 45 -12.16 3.84 -4.51
CA GLY A 45 -13.44 4.46 -4.80
C GLY A 45 -13.25 5.84 -5.41
N LYS A 46 -14.33 6.64 -5.44
CA LYS A 46 -14.30 7.99 -6.03
C LYS A 46 -13.21 8.84 -5.35
N ASP A 47 -12.23 9.26 -6.15
CA ASP A 47 -11.10 10.11 -5.76
C ASP A 47 -10.20 9.56 -4.62
N GLN A 48 -10.39 8.30 -4.20
CA GLN A 48 -9.66 7.67 -3.09
C GLN A 48 -8.72 6.59 -3.60
N TRP A 49 -7.48 6.62 -3.14
CA TRP A 49 -6.41 5.74 -3.59
C TRP A 49 -5.58 5.22 -2.43
N GLU A 50 -4.98 4.07 -2.64
CA GLU A 50 -4.03 3.44 -1.71
C GLU A 50 -2.71 3.20 -2.43
N ALA A 51 -1.60 3.45 -1.75
CA ALA A 51 -0.26 3.07 -2.20
C ALA A 51 0.45 2.27 -1.11
N TYR A 52 0.97 1.10 -1.47
CA TYR A 52 1.78 0.25 -0.61
C TYR A 52 3.21 0.14 -1.11
N GLY A 53 4.20 0.21 -0.22
CA GLY A 53 5.61 -0.04 -0.52
C GLY A 53 6.46 1.23 -0.61
N GLY A 54 7.47 1.22 -1.48
CA GLY A 54 8.39 2.37 -1.64
C GLY A 54 9.43 2.55 -0.53
N LYS A 55 9.54 1.60 0.42
CA LYS A 55 10.50 1.68 1.53
C LYS A 55 11.94 1.72 1.01
N GLN A 56 12.63 2.76 1.44
CA GLN A 56 14.09 2.81 1.37
C GLN A 56 14.60 2.51 2.78
N GLY A 57 15.63 1.65 2.89
CA GLY A 57 16.20 1.29 4.19
C GLY A 57 16.50 2.53 5.05
N GLY A 58 16.36 2.38 6.36
CA GLY A 58 16.34 3.49 7.32
C GLY A 58 14.95 3.75 7.87
N SER A 59 14.89 4.35 9.05
CA SER A 59 13.67 4.82 9.72
C SER A 59 13.79 6.28 10.14
N ASP A 60 14.81 6.98 9.64
CA ASP A 60 14.98 8.40 9.84
C ASP A 60 13.93 9.21 9.06
N ALA A 61 13.70 10.44 9.50
CA ALA A 61 12.66 11.29 8.92
C ALA A 61 12.86 11.52 7.42
N ALA A 62 14.10 11.67 6.94
CA ALA A 62 14.38 11.93 5.53
C ALA A 62 14.06 10.70 4.65
N ALA A 63 14.35 9.49 5.13
CA ALA A 63 13.96 8.25 4.46
C ALA A 63 12.43 8.11 4.37
N LEU A 64 11.71 8.45 5.45
CA LEU A 64 10.24 8.40 5.48
C LEU A 64 9.60 9.46 4.57
N GLU A 65 10.16 10.66 4.46
CA GLU A 65 9.68 11.68 3.52
C GLU A 65 9.91 11.27 2.06
N LYS A 66 11.08 10.69 1.75
CA LYS A 66 11.33 10.13 0.41
C LYS A 66 10.37 9.00 0.07
N GLN A 67 10.04 8.15 1.04
CA GLN A 67 9.04 7.09 0.87
C GLN A 67 7.65 7.68 0.58
N LYS A 68 7.24 8.70 1.35
CA LYS A 68 5.97 9.41 1.13
C LYS A 68 5.89 10.02 -0.27
N ALA A 69 6.94 10.74 -0.69
CA ALA A 69 6.99 11.38 -2.00
C ALA A 69 6.86 10.36 -3.14
N ARG A 70 7.49 9.19 -2.98
CA ARG A 70 7.36 8.07 -3.91
C ARG A 70 5.93 7.52 -3.97
N GLN A 71 5.29 7.30 -2.83
CA GLN A 71 3.91 6.82 -2.78
C GLN A 71 2.94 7.84 -3.43
N ILE A 72 3.12 9.13 -3.15
CA ILE A 72 2.35 10.21 -3.80
C ILE A 72 2.52 10.14 -5.31
N LYS A 73 3.78 10.15 -5.78
CA LYS A 73 4.08 10.12 -7.22
C LYS A 73 3.53 8.88 -7.91
N ALA A 74 3.51 7.73 -7.23
CA ALA A 74 2.91 6.51 -7.78
C ALA A 74 1.40 6.65 -7.96
N ILE A 75 0.68 7.20 -6.96
CA ILE A 75 -0.76 7.48 -7.06
C ILE A 75 -1.04 8.47 -8.18
N GLU A 76 -0.28 9.56 -8.26
CA GLU A 76 -0.45 10.56 -9.31
C GLU A 76 -0.18 9.99 -10.71
N THR A 77 0.80 9.07 -10.83
CA THR A 77 1.13 8.41 -12.10
C THR A 77 0.00 7.49 -12.55
N VAL A 78 -0.60 6.72 -11.65
CA VAL A 78 -1.67 5.77 -12.00
C VAL A 78 -3.01 6.48 -12.19
N SER A 79 -3.34 7.45 -11.34
CA SER A 79 -4.61 8.19 -11.39
C SER A 79 -4.64 9.27 -12.46
N GLY A 80 -3.48 9.83 -12.84
CA GLY A 80 -3.39 11.03 -13.68
C GLY A 80 -3.83 12.33 -12.98
N CYS A 81 -4.10 12.27 -11.68
CA CYS A 81 -4.68 13.36 -10.88
C CYS A 81 -3.71 13.79 -9.77
N ALA A 82 -3.82 15.02 -9.27
CA ALA A 82 -2.96 15.51 -8.19
C ALA A 82 -3.42 14.97 -6.83
N VAL A 83 -2.49 14.55 -5.97
CA VAL A 83 -2.83 14.17 -4.59
C VAL A 83 -3.06 15.43 -3.75
N THR A 84 -4.23 15.56 -3.12
CA THR A 84 -4.59 16.73 -2.28
C THR A 84 -4.48 16.46 -0.80
N SER A 85 -4.64 15.19 -0.39
CA SER A 85 -4.44 14.77 0.99
C SER A 85 -3.92 13.36 1.05
N SER A 86 -3.12 13.05 2.07
CA SER A 86 -2.53 11.72 2.28
C SER A 86 -2.40 11.42 3.76
N ILE A 87 -2.77 10.21 4.17
CA ILE A 87 -2.69 9.73 5.54
C ILE A 87 -2.10 8.31 5.60
N TYR A 88 -1.31 8.04 6.64
CA TYR A 88 -0.92 6.70 7.03
C TYR A 88 -1.93 6.15 8.05
N PRO A 89 -2.66 5.06 7.75
CA PRO A 89 -3.57 4.44 8.71
C PRO A 89 -2.85 4.07 10.01
N GLU A 90 -3.55 4.08 11.15
CA GLU A 90 -2.99 3.76 12.48
C GLU A 90 -2.19 2.46 12.47
N GLU A 91 -2.72 1.44 11.78
CA GLU A 91 -2.17 0.09 11.65
C GLU A 91 -0.77 0.07 11.00
N GLU A 92 -0.47 1.05 10.15
CA GLU A 92 0.74 1.12 9.32
C GLU A 92 1.63 2.32 9.64
N LYS A 93 1.37 3.01 10.77
CA LYS A 93 2.12 4.22 11.17
C LYS A 93 3.62 4.00 11.39
N LYS A 94 4.03 2.80 11.84
CA LYS A 94 5.45 2.50 12.13
C LYS A 94 6.27 2.30 10.85
N GLY A 95 5.73 1.55 9.89
CA GLY A 95 6.40 1.27 8.63
C GLY A 95 6.14 2.31 7.56
N LYS A 96 5.05 3.08 7.69
CA LYS A 96 4.51 4.00 6.69
C LYS A 96 4.37 3.34 5.31
N LEU A 97 4.22 2.02 5.29
CA LEU A 97 4.25 1.24 4.05
C LEU A 97 2.96 1.42 3.28
N LEU A 98 1.85 1.64 3.98
CA LEU A 98 0.53 1.85 3.39
C LEU A 98 0.09 3.30 3.56
N MET A 99 -0.15 3.98 2.46
CA MET A 99 -0.70 5.34 2.42
C MET A 99 -2.07 5.33 1.76
N ARG A 100 -3.04 6.06 2.34
CA ARG A 100 -4.30 6.39 1.68
C ARG A 100 -4.28 7.85 1.28
N ALA A 101 -4.79 8.16 0.09
CA ALA A 101 -4.78 9.51 -0.45
C ALA A 101 -6.10 9.87 -1.14
N THR A 102 -6.42 11.15 -1.10
CA THR A 102 -7.46 11.76 -1.93
C THR A 102 -6.80 12.48 -3.10
N VAL A 103 -7.34 12.34 -4.31
CA VAL A 103 -6.88 13.04 -5.50
C VAL A 103 -7.87 14.09 -5.97
N ASP A 104 -7.42 15.05 -6.77
CA ASP A 104 -8.24 16.01 -7.50
C ASP A 104 -7.82 16.01 -8.97
N CYS A 105 -8.72 15.54 -9.83
CA CYS A 105 -8.46 15.41 -11.26
C CYS A 105 -8.62 16.74 -12.03
N ASN A 106 -9.01 17.82 -11.36
CA ASN A 106 -8.98 19.17 -11.95
C ASN A 106 -7.62 19.84 -11.79
N LYS A 107 -6.71 19.23 -11.00
CA LYS A 107 -5.35 19.71 -10.78
C LYS A 107 -4.34 18.78 -11.45
N LYS A 108 -3.26 19.36 -11.96
CA LYS A 108 -2.18 18.58 -12.58
C LYS A 108 -1.28 17.97 -11.50
N PRO A 109 -0.86 16.70 -11.65
CA PRO A 109 0.18 16.10 -10.81
C PRO A 109 1.42 16.98 -10.60
N GLY A 110 1.96 16.99 -9.38
CA GLY A 110 3.22 17.68 -9.07
C GLY A 110 3.18 19.22 -9.07
N SER A 111 2.00 19.83 -9.09
CA SER A 111 1.78 21.28 -8.96
C SER A 111 1.81 21.78 -7.52
#